data_AF-A0A970N2E7-F1
#
_entry.id   AF-A0A970N2E7-F1
#
_cell.length_a   1.000
_cell.length_b   1.000
_cell.length_c   1.000
_cell.angle_alpha   90.00
_cell.angle_beta   90.00
_cell.angle_gamma   90.00
#
_symmetry.space_group_name_H-M   'P 1'
#
loop_
_entity.id
_entity.type
_entity.pdbx_description
1 polymer ?
#
loop_
_entity_poly.entity_id
_entity_poly.type
_entity_poly.pdbx_seq_one_letter_code
_entity_poly.pdbx_strand_id
1 'polypeptide(L)'
;MLTLVLSFSSATIAATVLTAMMKTPYFTVFYDPADPYLAESAAEAASDEFQRISKSLGYHIEPNRPMPLMVYRTHHTFTREGGHKDRYTVGTARSGDERISVDASGAFVAMKTVMAHEITHAVIFRILGNQAGALPLWVNEGLAKYESEPYPDPDNERVAEAASESTLIPLSNLRTSFPDKRVDLAYSQSASAVRFMVKEYGESAPKKLLAELAKSGSFDKALLKATGKTEDQFIDEWVGSISKRYRLLRMWKIASAFGGAIMSILVIVAFVIRRRRMAQAAREWEWEEFDDSMSRQLRDWPHR
;
A
#
# COMPACT_ATOMS: atom_id res chain seq x y z
N MET A 1 -62.23 6.33 17.16
CA MET A 1 -61.59 5.64 16.03
C MET A 1 -60.47 6.52 15.52
N LEU A 2 -59.24 6.00 15.51
CA LEU A 2 -58.04 6.63 14.98
C LEU A 2 -58.13 6.77 13.45
N THR A 3 -57.60 7.88 12.92
CA THR A 3 -56.82 7.84 11.68
C THR A 3 -55.80 8.97 11.69
N LEU A 4 -54.62 8.66 12.22
CA LEU A 4 -53.42 9.49 12.11
C LEU A 4 -52.81 9.22 10.73
N VAL A 5 -52.95 10.15 9.79
CA VAL A 5 -52.27 10.09 8.49
C VAL A 5 -50.82 10.52 8.73
N LEU A 6 -49.93 9.54 8.84
CA LEU A 6 -48.48 9.76 8.79
C LEU A 6 -48.11 10.13 7.36
N SER A 7 -47.87 11.42 7.11
CA SER A 7 -47.19 11.86 5.90
C SER A 7 -45.72 11.46 6.01
N PHE A 8 -45.34 10.37 5.34
CA PHE A 8 -43.93 10.13 5.07
C PHE A 8 -43.45 11.18 4.08
N SER A 9 -42.58 12.08 4.55
CA SER A 9 -41.78 12.94 3.68
C SER A 9 -40.94 12.03 2.79
N SER A 10 -41.36 11.86 1.53
CA SER A 10 -40.56 11.22 0.50
C SER A 10 -39.32 12.08 0.26
N ALA A 11 -38.21 11.73 0.93
CA ALA A 11 -36.91 12.10 0.42
C ALA A 11 -36.82 11.47 -0.98
N THR A 12 -36.69 12.32 -2.00
CA THR A 12 -36.53 11.92 -3.39
C THR A 12 -35.31 11.01 -3.48
N ILE A 13 -35.54 9.69 -3.54
CA ILE A 13 -34.50 8.70 -3.82
C ILE A 13 -34.09 9.00 -5.26
N ALA A 14 -32.94 9.64 -5.47
CA ALA A 14 -32.30 9.63 -6.76
C ALA A 14 -32.24 8.14 -7.17
N ALA A 15 -32.81 7.80 -8.33
CA ALA A 15 -32.90 6.42 -8.79
C ALA A 15 -31.48 5.81 -8.78
N THR A 16 -31.19 5.00 -7.77
CA THR A 16 -29.88 4.39 -7.61
C THR A 16 -29.75 3.28 -8.66
N VAL A 17 -28.58 3.18 -9.29
CA VAL A 17 -28.31 2.14 -10.30
C VAL A 17 -28.26 0.74 -9.67
N LEU A 18 -28.05 0.67 -8.35
CA LEU A 18 -28.02 -0.56 -7.56
C LEU A 18 -29.44 -1.04 -7.22
N THR A 19 -30.17 -1.55 -8.21
CA THR A 19 -31.56 -2.00 -8.05
C THR A 19 -31.70 -3.48 -7.65
N ALA A 20 -30.61 -4.26 -7.73
CA ALA A 20 -30.60 -5.67 -7.35
C ALA A 20 -29.90 -5.88 -6.01
N MET A 21 -30.26 -6.98 -5.33
CA MET A 21 -29.70 -7.34 -4.03
C MET A 21 -29.47 -8.85 -3.94
N MET A 22 -28.33 -9.22 -3.37
CA MET A 22 -28.01 -10.59 -2.99
C MET A 22 -27.47 -10.64 -1.55
N LYS A 23 -27.53 -11.82 -0.94
CA LYS A 23 -27.06 -12.03 0.44
C LYS A 23 -25.92 -13.04 0.46
N THR A 24 -24.92 -12.75 1.28
CA THR A 24 -23.91 -13.72 1.74
C THR A 24 -24.04 -13.90 3.25
N PRO A 25 -23.29 -14.82 3.87
CA PRO A 25 -23.23 -14.91 5.33
C PRO A 25 -22.79 -13.62 6.04
N TYR A 26 -22.06 -12.74 5.35
CA TYR A 26 -21.44 -11.54 5.93
C TYR A 26 -21.95 -10.22 5.36
N PHE A 27 -22.56 -10.24 4.17
CA PHE A 27 -22.92 -9.02 3.44
C PHE A 27 -24.34 -9.06 2.87
N THR A 28 -25.00 -7.90 2.87
CA THR A 28 -26.13 -7.62 1.99
C THR A 28 -25.58 -6.78 0.84
N VAL A 29 -25.46 -7.37 -0.34
CA VAL A 29 -24.79 -6.77 -1.50
C VAL A 29 -25.82 -6.13 -2.40
N PHE A 30 -25.66 -4.83 -2.67
CA PHE A 30 -26.48 -4.06 -3.59
C PHE A 30 -25.67 -3.78 -4.85
N TYR A 31 -26.22 -4.09 -6.02
CA TYR A 31 -25.47 -4.08 -7.28
C TYR A 31 -26.35 -3.72 -8.50
N ASP A 32 -25.68 -3.35 -9.60
CA ASP A 32 -26.29 -3.13 -10.91
C ASP A 32 -26.65 -4.48 -11.55
N PRO A 33 -27.93 -4.80 -11.80
CA PRO A 33 -28.33 -6.08 -12.40
C PRO A 33 -27.76 -6.33 -13.80
N ALA A 34 -27.19 -5.31 -14.46
CA ALA A 34 -26.48 -5.47 -15.73
C ALA A 34 -25.19 -6.29 -15.61
N ASP A 35 -24.62 -6.43 -14.40
CA ASP A 35 -23.38 -7.19 -14.18
C ASP A 35 -23.41 -7.95 -12.83
N PRO A 36 -24.20 -9.04 -12.74
CA PRO A 36 -24.28 -9.86 -11.54
C PRO A 36 -22.97 -10.59 -11.24
N TYR A 37 -22.16 -10.89 -12.26
CA TYR A 37 -20.89 -11.59 -12.09
C TYR A 37 -19.87 -10.72 -11.32
N LEU A 38 -19.81 -9.42 -11.62
CA LEU A 38 -18.99 -8.50 -10.85
C LEU A 38 -19.41 -8.44 -9.37
N ALA A 39 -20.72 -8.48 -9.10
CA ALA A 39 -21.25 -8.49 -7.74
C ALA A 39 -20.88 -9.78 -6.99
N GLU A 40 -20.99 -10.95 -7.63
CA GLU A 40 -20.58 -12.23 -7.07
C GLU A 40 -19.08 -12.25 -6.76
N SER A 41 -18.25 -11.82 -7.71
CA SER A 41 -16.80 -11.74 -7.55
C SER A 41 -16.39 -10.77 -6.43
N ALA A 42 -17.04 -9.61 -6.34
CA ALA A 42 -16.85 -8.66 -5.25
C ALA A 42 -17.29 -9.23 -3.90
N ALA A 43 -18.41 -9.96 -3.85
CA ALA A 43 -18.94 -10.55 -2.62
C ALA A 43 -18.06 -11.68 -2.08
N GLU A 44 -17.48 -12.48 -2.96
CA GLU A 44 -16.49 -13.52 -2.61
C GLU A 44 -15.21 -12.89 -2.04
N ALA A 45 -14.62 -11.93 -2.76
CA ALA A 45 -13.44 -11.20 -2.29
C ALA A 45 -13.70 -10.51 -0.94
N ALA A 46 -14.88 -9.92 -0.75
CA ALA A 46 -15.27 -9.26 0.50
C ALA A 46 -15.35 -10.26 1.65
N SER A 47 -15.93 -11.44 1.38
CA SER A 47 -16.12 -12.49 2.38
C SER A 47 -14.79 -13.07 2.86
N ASP A 48 -13.84 -13.26 1.96
CA ASP A 48 -12.48 -13.71 2.30
C ASP A 48 -11.74 -12.69 3.15
N GLU A 49 -11.72 -11.43 2.71
CA GLU A 49 -11.02 -10.35 3.40
C GLU A 49 -11.67 -10.04 4.76
N PHE A 50 -13.00 -10.05 4.84
CA PHE A 50 -13.70 -9.86 6.11
C PHE A 50 -13.35 -10.91 7.14
N GLN A 51 -13.27 -12.18 6.77
CA GLN A 51 -12.85 -13.24 7.69
C GLN A 51 -11.39 -13.06 8.12
N ARG A 52 -10.50 -12.80 7.16
CA ARG A 52 -9.06 -12.60 7.42
C ARG A 52 -8.81 -11.41 8.36
N ILE A 53 -9.41 -10.26 8.05
CA ILE A 53 -9.28 -9.01 8.82
C ILE A 53 -9.94 -9.14 10.19
N SER A 54 -11.13 -9.75 10.27
CA SER A 54 -11.80 -9.99 11.56
C SER A 54 -10.93 -10.82 12.48
N LYS A 55 -10.26 -11.87 11.96
CA LYS A 55 -9.31 -12.68 12.72
C LYS A 55 -8.08 -11.86 13.15
N SER A 56 -7.49 -11.09 12.23
CA SER A 56 -6.31 -10.25 12.48
C SER A 56 -6.56 -9.23 13.60
N LEU A 57 -7.66 -8.48 13.50
CA LEU A 57 -8.01 -7.40 14.43
C LEU A 57 -8.76 -7.89 15.67
N GLY A 58 -9.15 -9.16 15.70
CA GLY A 58 -9.84 -9.78 16.85
C GLY A 58 -11.33 -9.46 16.96
N TYR A 59 -11.98 -9.13 15.85
CA TYR A 59 -13.44 -8.98 15.80
C TYR A 59 -14.13 -10.35 15.77
N HIS A 60 -15.17 -10.51 16.57
CA HIS A 60 -16.03 -11.69 16.55
C HIS A 60 -17.17 -11.46 15.55
N ILE A 61 -17.19 -12.26 14.48
CA ILE A 61 -18.21 -12.12 13.43
C ILE A 61 -19.59 -12.44 13.99
N GLU A 62 -20.53 -11.49 13.83
CA GLU A 62 -21.92 -11.60 14.23
C GLU A 62 -22.76 -12.25 13.11
N PRO A 63 -23.27 -13.50 13.26
CA PRO A 63 -23.92 -14.23 12.17
C PRO A 63 -25.22 -13.59 11.64
N ASN A 64 -25.86 -12.73 12.44
CA ASN A 64 -27.15 -12.12 12.13
C ASN A 64 -27.03 -10.62 11.82
N ARG A 65 -25.82 -10.13 11.49
CA ARG A 65 -25.57 -8.71 11.22
C ARG A 65 -24.71 -8.52 9.96
N PRO A 66 -25.24 -8.85 8.77
CA PRO A 66 -24.51 -8.63 7.52
C PRO A 66 -24.28 -7.14 7.26
N MET A 67 -23.09 -6.76 6.77
CA MET A 67 -22.77 -5.39 6.39
C MET A 67 -23.40 -5.03 5.02
N PRO A 68 -23.92 -3.81 4.83
CA PRO A 68 -24.31 -3.33 3.50
C PRO A 68 -23.08 -3.12 2.62
N LEU A 69 -22.99 -3.83 1.48
CA LEU A 69 -21.93 -3.68 0.49
C LEU A 69 -22.52 -3.14 -0.82
N MET A 70 -22.11 -1.94 -1.23
CA MET A 70 -22.53 -1.29 -2.46
C MET A 70 -21.46 -1.50 -3.54
N VAL A 71 -21.79 -2.25 -4.59
CA VAL A 71 -20.86 -2.61 -5.66
C VAL A 71 -21.17 -1.81 -6.91
N TYR A 72 -20.32 -0.84 -7.24
CA TYR A 72 -20.51 0.01 -8.40
C TYR A 72 -19.71 -0.50 -9.59
N ARG A 73 -20.39 -0.72 -10.71
CA ARG A 73 -19.80 -1.21 -11.97
C ARG A 73 -18.85 -0.23 -12.64
N THR A 74 -18.94 1.07 -12.34
CA THR A 74 -18.10 2.11 -12.94
C THR A 74 -17.68 3.15 -11.91
N HIS A 75 -16.48 3.69 -12.05
CA HIS A 75 -16.01 4.83 -11.25
C HIS A 75 -16.96 6.03 -11.30
N HIS A 76 -17.60 6.27 -12.45
CA HIS A 76 -18.56 7.35 -12.63
C HIS A 76 -19.83 7.15 -11.77
N THR A 77 -20.40 5.94 -11.73
CA THR A 77 -21.56 5.66 -10.88
C THR A 77 -21.18 5.67 -9.40
N PHE A 78 -19.98 5.17 -9.05
CA PHE A 78 -19.42 5.26 -7.69
C PHE A 78 -19.33 6.70 -7.18
N THR A 79 -18.69 7.61 -7.93
CA THR A 79 -18.53 9.01 -7.50
C THR A 79 -19.85 9.76 -7.42
N ARG A 80 -20.79 9.48 -8.33
CA ARG A 80 -22.12 10.13 -8.36
C ARG A 80 -23.03 9.70 -7.21
N GLU A 81 -23.07 8.40 -6.88
CA GLU A 81 -24.05 7.82 -5.95
C GLU A 81 -23.44 7.40 -4.61
N GLY A 82 -22.17 7.00 -4.58
CA GLY A 82 -21.39 6.69 -3.37
C GLY A 82 -21.01 7.93 -2.54
N GLY A 83 -21.31 9.13 -3.02
CA GLY A 83 -21.27 10.37 -2.24
C GLY A 83 -19.89 11.01 -2.07
N HIS A 84 -18.91 10.64 -2.90
CA HIS A 84 -17.54 11.17 -2.85
C HIS A 84 -17.22 11.89 -4.16
N LYS A 85 -16.96 13.20 -4.05
CA LYS A 85 -16.71 14.08 -5.21
C LYS A 85 -15.26 14.05 -5.70
N ASP A 86 -14.37 13.37 -4.98
CA ASP A 86 -12.98 13.23 -5.38
C ASP A 86 -12.80 12.05 -6.34
N ARG A 87 -12.05 12.27 -7.43
CA ARG A 87 -11.78 11.30 -8.49
C ARG A 87 -10.84 10.18 -8.05
N TYR A 88 -10.17 10.33 -6.91
CA TYR A 88 -9.21 9.35 -6.41
C TYR A 88 -9.80 8.38 -5.38
N THR A 89 -11.00 8.67 -4.87
CA THR A 89 -11.71 7.75 -3.96
C THR A 89 -12.25 6.56 -4.75
N VAL A 90 -11.90 5.36 -4.32
CA VAL A 90 -12.34 4.09 -4.94
C VAL A 90 -13.08 3.19 -3.95
N GLY A 91 -13.15 3.59 -2.66
CA GLY A 91 -13.82 2.87 -1.59
C GLY A 91 -14.22 3.83 -0.47
N THR A 92 -15.24 3.46 0.31
CA THR A 92 -15.66 4.19 1.52
C THR A 92 -16.28 3.25 2.54
N ALA A 93 -15.97 3.43 3.83
CA ALA A 93 -16.68 2.82 4.94
C ALA A 93 -17.27 3.90 5.88
N ARG A 94 -18.55 3.78 6.24
CA ARG A 94 -19.24 4.76 7.08
C ARG A 94 -19.57 4.17 8.45
N SER A 95 -19.11 4.81 9.52
CA SER A 95 -19.37 4.36 10.90
C SER A 95 -20.86 4.39 11.30
N GLY A 96 -21.67 5.29 10.72
CA GLY A 96 -23.07 5.48 11.11
C GLY A 96 -24.03 4.39 10.64
N ASP A 97 -23.89 3.93 9.40
CA ASP A 97 -24.75 2.89 8.79
C ASP A 97 -23.97 1.64 8.36
N GLU A 98 -22.69 1.54 8.76
CA GLU A 98 -21.76 0.44 8.47
C GLU A 98 -21.62 0.12 6.97
N ARG A 99 -22.01 1.06 6.11
CA ARG A 99 -22.04 0.87 4.67
C ARG A 99 -20.63 0.90 4.12
N ILE A 100 -20.30 -0.14 3.36
CA ILE A 100 -19.11 -0.20 2.51
C ILE A 100 -19.55 0.06 1.07
N SER A 101 -18.89 1.00 0.40
CA SER A 101 -19.10 1.30 -1.02
C SER A 101 -17.79 1.13 -1.76
N VAL A 102 -17.79 0.41 -2.88
CA VAL A 102 -16.57 0.12 -3.64
C VAL A 102 -16.80 0.35 -5.14
N ASP A 103 -15.82 1.00 -5.78
CA ASP A 103 -15.66 1.00 -7.22
C ASP A 103 -15.07 -0.36 -7.66
N ALA A 104 -15.93 -1.21 -8.21
CA ALA A 104 -15.56 -2.54 -8.67
C ALA A 104 -15.11 -2.57 -10.14
N SER A 105 -14.98 -1.41 -10.80
CA SER A 105 -14.61 -1.34 -12.22
C SER A 105 -13.12 -1.61 -12.50
N GLY A 106 -12.30 -1.63 -11.46
CA GLY A 106 -10.87 -1.91 -11.54
C GLY A 106 -10.54 -3.40 -11.75
N ALA A 107 -9.27 -3.70 -12.01
CA ALA A 107 -8.79 -5.09 -12.06
C ALA A 107 -9.06 -5.81 -10.72
N PHE A 108 -9.31 -7.12 -10.76
CA PHE A 108 -9.68 -7.90 -9.57
C PHE A 108 -8.72 -7.72 -8.38
N VAL A 109 -7.41 -7.70 -8.63
CA VAL A 109 -6.39 -7.46 -7.59
C VAL A 109 -6.55 -6.07 -6.94
N ALA A 110 -6.78 -5.04 -7.76
CA ALA A 110 -7.01 -3.69 -7.27
C ALA A 110 -8.32 -3.60 -6.45
N MET A 111 -9.40 -4.24 -6.94
CA MET A 111 -10.66 -4.32 -6.21
C MET A 111 -10.49 -4.98 -4.85
N LYS A 112 -9.77 -6.11 -4.78
CA LYS A 112 -9.51 -6.83 -3.53
C LYS A 112 -8.73 -5.98 -2.51
N THR A 113 -7.70 -5.25 -2.96
CA THR A 113 -6.95 -4.32 -2.10
C THR A 113 -7.84 -3.19 -1.57
N VAL A 114 -8.61 -2.54 -2.43
CA VAL A 114 -9.55 -1.48 -2.00
C VAL A 114 -10.57 -2.02 -1.01
N MET A 115 -11.10 -3.21 -1.28
CA MET A 115 -12.07 -3.86 -0.42
C MET A 115 -11.51 -4.22 0.95
N ALA A 116 -10.28 -4.75 1.02
CA ALA A 116 -9.60 -5.00 2.28
C ALA A 116 -9.40 -3.71 3.09
N HIS A 117 -9.09 -2.60 2.42
CA HIS A 117 -8.96 -1.29 3.08
C HIS A 117 -10.29 -0.84 3.72
N GLU A 118 -11.38 -0.85 2.95
CA GLU A 118 -12.69 -0.43 3.46
C GLU A 118 -13.28 -1.38 4.51
N ILE A 119 -13.07 -2.69 4.34
CA ILE A 119 -13.49 -3.67 5.34
C ILE A 119 -12.74 -3.46 6.65
N THR A 120 -11.47 -3.06 6.60
CA THR A 120 -10.70 -2.77 7.81
C THR A 120 -11.34 -1.63 8.61
N HIS A 121 -11.71 -0.53 7.95
CA HIS A 121 -12.45 0.56 8.59
C HIS A 121 -13.77 0.08 9.21
N ALA A 122 -14.55 -0.71 8.47
CA ALA A 122 -15.82 -1.24 8.96
C ALA A 122 -15.64 -2.16 10.18
N VAL A 123 -14.63 -3.03 10.18
CA VAL A 123 -14.29 -3.90 11.31
C VAL A 123 -13.85 -3.08 12.52
N ILE A 124 -13.02 -2.04 12.32
CA ILE A 124 -12.61 -1.11 13.39
C ILE A 124 -13.84 -0.44 14.00
N PHE A 125 -14.77 0.06 13.18
CA PHE A 125 -16.01 0.67 13.68
C PHE A 125 -16.87 -0.31 14.49
N ARG A 126 -16.95 -1.59 14.07
CA ARG A 126 -17.66 -2.60 14.84
C ARG A 126 -16.98 -2.96 16.16
N ILE A 127 -15.65 -2.98 16.21
CA ILE A 127 -14.90 -3.23 17.44
C ILE A 127 -15.07 -2.07 18.43
N LEU A 128 -14.94 -0.83 17.94
CA LEU A 128 -14.87 0.35 18.80
C LEU A 128 -16.26 0.93 19.14
N GLY A 129 -17.25 0.76 18.27
CA GLY A 129 -18.58 1.36 18.43
C GLY A 129 -18.49 2.86 18.71
N ASN A 130 -19.10 3.29 19.83
CA ASN A 130 -19.08 4.70 20.26
C ASN A 130 -17.66 5.25 20.56
N GLN A 131 -16.66 4.39 20.73
CA GLN A 131 -15.27 4.78 20.97
C GLN A 131 -14.47 4.99 19.67
N ALA A 132 -15.07 4.82 18.50
CA ALA A 132 -14.36 4.96 17.22
C ALA A 132 -13.66 6.32 17.07
N GLY A 133 -14.28 7.40 17.57
CA GLY A 133 -13.70 8.75 17.53
C GLY A 133 -12.47 8.96 18.43
N ALA A 134 -12.17 8.02 19.33
CA ALA A 134 -10.96 8.07 20.16
C ALA A 134 -9.73 7.49 19.44
N LEU A 135 -9.91 6.75 18.34
CA LEU A 135 -8.80 6.22 17.54
C LEU A 135 -8.20 7.34 16.67
N PRO A 136 -6.89 7.61 16.75
CA PRO A 136 -6.25 8.56 15.84
C PRO A 136 -6.41 8.15 14.38
N LEU A 137 -6.64 9.13 13.51
CA LEU A 137 -6.79 8.91 12.07
C LEU A 137 -5.58 8.17 11.48
N TRP A 138 -4.36 8.52 11.87
CA TRP A 138 -3.15 7.82 11.42
C TRP A 138 -3.15 6.32 11.78
N VAL A 139 -3.76 5.92 12.90
CA VAL A 139 -3.86 4.50 13.26
C VAL A 139 -4.94 3.82 12.41
N ASN A 140 -6.09 4.47 12.25
CA ASN A 140 -7.19 3.93 11.45
C ASN A 140 -6.75 3.67 10.00
N GLU A 141 -6.18 4.69 9.35
CA GLU A 141 -5.65 4.57 7.98
C GLU A 141 -4.44 3.64 7.90
N GLY A 142 -3.56 3.68 8.90
CA GLY A 142 -2.40 2.80 8.95
C GLY A 142 -2.77 1.33 9.04
N LEU A 143 -3.81 0.98 9.81
CA LEU A 143 -4.34 -0.38 9.89
C LEU A 143 -5.00 -0.79 8.58
N ALA A 144 -5.80 0.09 7.97
CA ALA A 144 -6.42 -0.18 6.68
C ALA A 144 -5.38 -0.45 5.59
N LYS A 145 -4.32 0.34 5.53
CA LYS A 145 -3.17 0.11 4.61
C LYS A 145 -2.39 -1.16 4.95
N TYR A 146 -2.14 -1.43 6.23
CA TYR A 146 -1.43 -2.62 6.68
C TYR A 146 -2.15 -3.91 6.26
N GLU A 147 -3.47 -3.93 6.42
CA GLU A 147 -4.30 -5.08 6.06
C GLU A 147 -4.52 -5.20 4.55
N SER A 148 -4.51 -4.11 3.78
CA SER A 148 -4.83 -4.13 2.35
C SER A 148 -3.63 -4.34 1.41
N GLU A 149 -2.43 -3.89 1.80
CA GLU A 149 -1.28 -3.84 0.90
C GLU A 149 -0.28 -5.00 1.11
N PRO A 150 0.13 -5.70 0.04
CA PRO A 150 1.12 -6.77 0.12
C PRO A 150 2.53 -6.23 0.43
N TYR A 151 3.39 -7.11 0.93
CA TYR A 151 4.82 -6.85 1.08
C TYR A 151 5.56 -7.22 -0.22
N PRO A 152 6.60 -6.48 -0.68
CA PRO A 152 7.26 -5.35 -0.03
C PRO A 152 6.44 -4.06 -0.06
N ASP A 153 6.49 -3.35 1.07
CA ASP A 153 5.67 -2.18 1.33
C ASP A 153 6.14 -0.95 0.50
N PRO A 154 5.29 -0.45 -0.42
CA PRO A 154 5.62 0.63 -1.36
C PRO A 154 5.82 1.99 -0.66
N ASP A 155 5.34 2.15 0.57
CA ASP A 155 5.46 3.41 1.32
C ASP A 155 6.82 3.60 1.97
N ASN A 156 7.61 2.52 2.10
CA ASN A 156 8.90 2.57 2.78
C ASN A 156 9.87 3.59 2.15
N GLU A 157 9.87 3.73 0.83
CA GLU A 157 10.78 4.66 0.14
C GLU A 157 10.40 6.11 0.43
N ARG A 158 9.11 6.45 0.33
CA ARG A 158 8.60 7.81 0.58
C ARG A 158 8.84 8.25 2.03
N VAL A 159 8.59 7.36 3.00
CA VAL A 159 8.85 7.66 4.41
C VAL A 159 10.35 7.78 4.69
N ALA A 160 11.18 6.93 4.06
CA ALA A 160 12.63 7.01 4.22
C ALA A 160 13.21 8.30 3.62
N GLU A 161 12.71 8.75 2.48
CA GLU A 161 13.07 10.03 1.86
C GLU A 161 12.69 11.20 2.77
N ALA A 162 11.44 11.26 3.22
CA ALA A 162 10.97 12.32 4.13
C ALA A 162 11.74 12.34 5.46
N ALA A 163 12.11 11.17 5.99
CA ALA A 163 12.98 11.08 7.17
C ALA A 163 14.38 11.65 6.90
N SER A 164 14.93 11.43 5.71
CA SER A 164 16.25 11.93 5.33
C SER A 164 16.32 13.43 5.18
N GLU A 165 15.22 14.04 4.74
CA GLU A 165 15.09 15.49 4.58
C GLU A 165 14.58 16.17 5.84
N SER A 166 14.39 15.41 6.94
CA SER A 166 13.77 15.90 8.18
C SER A 166 12.39 16.54 7.94
N THR A 167 11.64 16.02 6.97
CA THR A 167 10.34 16.54 6.58
C THR A 167 9.17 15.66 7.05
N LEU A 168 9.39 14.63 7.87
CA LEU A 168 8.29 13.83 8.43
C LEU A 168 7.22 14.70 9.11
N ILE A 169 5.95 14.32 8.93
CA ILE A 169 4.83 14.95 9.62
C ILE A 169 4.75 14.34 11.03
N PRO A 170 4.70 15.12 12.12
CA PRO A 170 4.47 14.56 13.45
C PRO A 170 3.15 13.77 13.48
N LEU A 171 3.17 12.52 13.97
CA LEU A 171 1.94 11.68 14.00
C LEU A 171 0.85 12.30 14.89
N SER A 172 1.22 13.09 15.89
CA SER A 172 0.29 13.89 16.70
C SER A 172 -0.54 14.87 15.86
N ASN A 173 0.02 15.40 14.76
CA ASN A 173 -0.71 16.26 13.81
C ASN A 173 -1.63 15.47 12.87
N LEU A 174 -1.51 14.14 12.84
CA LEU A 174 -2.30 13.23 12.01
C LEU A 174 -3.39 12.52 12.82
N ARG A 175 -3.73 13.00 14.02
CA ARG A 175 -4.78 12.38 14.86
C ARG A 175 -6.19 12.65 14.33
N THR A 176 -6.44 13.79 13.70
CA THR A 176 -7.81 14.22 13.32
C THR A 176 -8.00 14.46 11.82
N SER A 177 -6.94 14.82 11.09
CA SER A 177 -7.01 15.16 9.67
C SER A 177 -5.65 14.99 9.01
N PHE A 178 -5.65 14.67 7.71
CA PHE A 178 -4.43 14.67 6.90
C PHE A 178 -4.29 15.98 6.12
N PRO A 179 -3.06 16.47 5.91
CA PRO A 179 -2.82 17.69 5.14
C PRO A 179 -2.95 17.44 3.63
N ASP A 180 -3.82 18.18 2.94
CA ASP A 180 -4.10 18.00 1.49
C ASP A 180 -2.84 17.89 0.63
N LYS A 181 -1.87 18.80 0.81
CA LYS A 181 -0.64 18.84 0.01
C LYS A 181 0.34 17.70 0.29
N ARG A 182 0.15 16.96 1.39
CA ARG A 182 1.06 15.89 1.83
C ARG A 182 0.30 14.64 2.25
N VAL A 183 -0.90 14.44 1.70
CA VAL A 183 -1.81 13.36 2.07
C VAL A 183 -1.18 11.99 1.82
N ASP A 184 -0.48 11.83 0.70
CA ASP A 184 0.25 10.58 0.37
C ASP A 184 1.30 10.25 1.42
N LEU A 185 2.06 11.25 1.90
CA LEU A 185 3.03 11.03 2.96
C LEU A 185 2.35 10.71 4.29
N ALA A 186 1.22 11.34 4.61
CA ALA A 186 0.46 11.02 5.82
C ALA A 186 -0.03 9.56 5.82
N TYR A 187 -0.55 9.08 4.69
CA TYR A 187 -0.88 7.67 4.49
C TYR A 187 0.35 6.76 4.62
N SER A 188 1.45 7.10 3.93
CA SER A 188 2.68 6.31 3.98
C SER A 188 3.27 6.22 5.39
N GLN A 189 3.27 7.32 6.16
CA GLN A 189 3.73 7.32 7.55
C GLN A 189 2.82 6.51 8.46
N SER A 190 1.51 6.61 8.26
CA SER A 190 0.50 5.85 9.00
C SER A 190 0.71 4.34 8.84
N ALA A 191 0.86 3.87 7.60
CA ALA A 191 1.18 2.47 7.30
C ALA A 191 2.53 2.05 7.90
N SER A 192 3.56 2.89 7.75
CA SER A 192 4.90 2.63 8.31
C SER A 192 4.88 2.48 9.83
N ALA A 193 4.14 3.34 10.54
CA ALA A 193 4.01 3.30 12.00
C ALA A 193 3.29 2.05 12.48
N VAL A 194 2.20 1.64 11.82
CA VAL A 194 1.49 0.40 12.14
C VAL A 194 2.36 -0.84 11.84
N ARG A 195 3.07 -0.86 10.71
CA ARG A 195 4.03 -1.92 10.40
C ARG A 195 5.15 -2.01 11.45
N PHE A 196 5.65 -0.86 11.92
CA PHE A 196 6.59 -0.82 13.03
C PHE A 196 5.98 -1.39 14.32
N MET A 197 4.74 -1.03 14.65
CA MET A 197 4.03 -1.57 15.81
C MET A 197 3.96 -3.10 15.78
N VAL A 198 3.56 -3.67 14.65
CA VAL A 198 3.49 -5.12 14.46
C VAL A 198 4.87 -5.77 14.56
N LYS A 199 5.88 -5.15 13.95
CA LYS A 199 7.24 -5.69 13.93
C LYS A 199 7.89 -5.69 15.32
N GLU A 200 7.72 -4.62 16.09
CA GLU A 200 8.41 -4.42 17.36
C GLU A 200 7.65 -5.04 18.54
N TYR A 201 6.32 -4.92 18.55
CA TYR A 201 5.47 -5.36 19.66
C TYR A 201 4.64 -6.63 19.34
N GLY A 202 4.81 -7.18 18.13
CA GLY A 202 4.22 -8.44 17.68
C GLY A 202 2.89 -8.29 16.94
N GLU A 203 2.52 -9.33 16.18
CA GLU A 203 1.31 -9.38 15.35
C GLU A 203 0.00 -9.15 16.14
N SER A 204 -0.01 -9.43 17.44
CA SER A 204 -1.18 -9.21 18.29
C SER A 204 -1.34 -7.77 18.79
N ALA A 205 -0.37 -6.88 18.58
CA ALA A 205 -0.39 -5.53 19.10
C ALA A 205 -1.58 -4.69 18.57
N PRO A 206 -1.91 -4.69 17.26
CA PRO A 206 -3.11 -4.03 16.75
C PRO A 206 -4.41 -4.50 17.41
N LYS A 207 -4.60 -5.83 17.51
CA LYS A 207 -5.75 -6.43 18.18
C LYS A 207 -5.86 -5.99 19.63
N LYS A 208 -4.74 -5.99 20.36
CA LYS A 208 -4.68 -5.56 21.76
C LYS A 208 -4.99 -4.07 21.90
N LEU A 209 -4.47 -3.23 21.02
CA LEU A 209 -4.75 -1.80 20.95
C LEU A 209 -6.26 -1.54 20.79
N LEU A 210 -6.89 -2.15 19.79
CA LEU A 210 -8.32 -1.96 19.52
C LEU A 210 -9.18 -2.48 20.69
N ALA A 211 -8.85 -3.63 21.26
CA ALA A 211 -9.58 -4.19 22.40
C ALA A 211 -9.46 -3.32 23.66
N GLU A 212 -8.28 -2.76 23.96
CA GLU A 212 -8.09 -1.87 25.10
C GLU A 212 -8.70 -0.48 24.87
N LEU A 213 -8.73 -0.01 23.62
CA LEU A 213 -9.41 1.23 23.25
C LEU A 213 -10.93 1.09 23.40
N ALA A 214 -11.52 -0.01 22.92
CA ALA A 214 -12.95 -0.30 23.08
C ALA A 214 -13.39 -0.30 24.55
N LYS A 215 -12.52 -0.76 25.47
CA LYS A 215 -12.79 -0.77 26.92
C LYS A 215 -12.59 0.57 27.59
N SER A 216 -11.51 1.28 27.24
CA SER A 216 -11.04 2.44 28.01
C SER A 216 -11.48 3.79 27.44
N GLY A 217 -11.85 3.85 26.16
CA GLY A 217 -12.12 5.08 25.43
C GLY A 217 -10.93 6.04 25.32
N SER A 218 -9.71 5.58 25.64
CA SER A 218 -8.50 6.39 25.67
C SER A 218 -7.40 5.73 24.87
N PHE A 219 -7.03 6.36 23.75
CA PHE A 219 -5.95 5.89 22.90
C PHE A 219 -4.63 5.74 23.67
N ASP A 220 -4.26 6.73 24.48
CA ASP A 220 -2.99 6.73 25.19
C ASP A 220 -2.90 5.54 26.17
N LYS A 221 -4.00 5.23 26.87
CA LYS A 221 -4.08 4.03 27.74
C LYS A 221 -4.02 2.75 26.92
N ALA A 222 -4.74 2.70 25.80
CA ALA A 222 -4.79 1.53 24.94
C ALA A 222 -3.42 1.22 24.32
N LEU A 223 -2.72 2.25 23.82
CA LEU A 223 -1.38 2.14 23.27
C LEU A 223 -0.38 1.68 24.34
N LEU A 224 -0.41 2.30 25.52
CA LEU A 224 0.44 1.89 26.64
C LEU A 224 0.21 0.43 27.03
N LYS A 225 -1.04 -0.05 27.02
CA LYS A 225 -1.34 -1.45 27.28
C LYS A 225 -0.87 -2.37 26.14
N ALA A 226 -1.02 -1.93 24.89
CA ALA A 226 -0.65 -2.72 23.72
C ALA A 226 0.87 -2.88 23.57
N THR A 227 1.63 -1.79 23.71
CA THR A 227 3.06 -1.71 23.37
C THR A 227 3.96 -1.52 24.59
N GLY A 228 3.41 -1.10 25.73
CA GLY A 228 4.21 -0.68 26.89
C GLY A 228 4.79 0.73 26.76
N LYS A 229 4.37 1.51 25.75
CA LYS A 229 4.90 2.84 25.44
C LYS A 229 3.81 3.90 25.46
N THR A 230 4.15 5.11 25.89
CA THR A 230 3.33 6.29 25.61
C THR A 230 3.35 6.60 24.11
N GLU A 231 2.44 7.45 23.63
CA GLU A 231 2.42 7.86 22.22
C GLU A 231 3.75 8.51 21.80
N ASP A 232 4.28 9.43 22.60
CA ASP A 232 5.58 10.08 22.32
C ASP A 232 6.73 9.07 22.24
N GLN A 233 6.81 8.13 23.19
CA GLN A 233 7.84 7.08 23.19
C GLN A 233 7.72 6.17 21.96
N PHE A 234 6.50 5.79 21.58
CA PHE A 234 6.25 5.00 20.39
C PHE A 234 6.68 5.76 19.12
N ILE A 235 6.35 7.05 19.02
CA ILE A 235 6.75 7.91 17.89
C ILE A 235 8.27 8.00 17.80
N ASP A 236 8.95 8.23 18.92
CA ASP A 236 10.42 8.32 18.97
C ASP A 236 11.09 7.02 18.54
N GLU A 237 10.59 5.87 19.02
CA GLU A 237 11.10 4.55 18.64
C GLU A 237 10.86 4.27 17.14
N TRP A 238 9.68 4.62 16.62
CA TRP A 238 9.35 4.49 15.21
C TRP A 238 10.28 5.34 14.32
N VAL A 239 10.42 6.63 14.62
CA VAL A 239 11.33 7.55 13.89
C VAL A 239 12.78 7.05 13.95
N GLY A 240 13.21 6.56 15.11
CA GLY A 240 14.52 5.94 15.29
C GLY A 240 14.72 4.68 14.43
N SER A 241 13.67 3.87 14.26
CA SER A 241 13.70 2.66 13.43
C SER A 241 13.86 2.99 11.94
N ILE A 242 13.19 4.04 11.46
CA ILE A 242 13.30 4.53 10.08
C ILE A 242 14.71 5.04 9.82
N SER A 243 15.24 5.85 10.74
CA SER A 243 16.57 6.49 10.62
C SER A 243 17.70 5.46 10.53
N LYS A 244 17.65 4.37 11.31
CA LYS A 244 18.64 3.28 11.25
C LYS A 244 18.61 2.54 9.91
N ARG A 245 17.41 2.18 9.44
CA ARG A 245 17.20 1.51 8.15
C ARG A 245 17.66 2.40 6.99
N TYR A 246 17.36 3.69 7.06
CA TYR A 246 17.80 4.68 6.09
C TYR A 246 19.32 4.82 6.04
N ARG A 247 20.01 4.93 7.18
CA ARG A 247 21.48 5.03 7.20
C ARG A 247 22.14 3.85 6.47
N LEU A 248 21.61 2.64 6.69
CA LEU A 248 22.06 1.42 6.00
C LEU A 248 21.76 1.46 4.50
N LEU A 249 20.54 1.85 4.09
CA LEU A 249 20.14 1.95 2.69
C LEU A 249 20.95 3.01 1.93
N ARG A 250 21.21 4.18 2.55
CA ARG A 250 22.04 5.24 1.95
C ARG A 250 23.46 4.75 1.71
N MET A 251 24.06 4.07 2.68
CA MET A 251 25.38 3.45 2.53
C MET A 251 25.40 2.44 1.38
N TRP A 252 24.37 1.60 1.27
CA TRP A 252 24.22 0.64 0.17
C TRP A 252 24.06 1.32 -1.20
N LYS A 253 23.20 2.34 -1.31
CA LYS A 253 23.02 3.10 -2.56
C LYS A 253 24.33 3.76 -3.00
N ILE A 254 25.04 4.41 -2.07
CA ILE A 254 26.37 4.98 -2.34
C ILE A 254 27.36 3.90 -2.79
N ALA A 255 27.46 2.79 -2.06
CA ALA A 255 28.36 1.68 -2.41
C ALA A 255 28.05 1.07 -3.78
N SER A 256 26.76 0.91 -4.11
CA SER A 256 26.33 0.39 -5.42
C SER A 256 26.66 1.32 -6.59
N ALA A 257 26.55 2.64 -6.39
CA ALA A 257 26.93 3.64 -7.38
C ALA A 257 28.45 3.59 -7.66
N PHE A 258 29.28 3.46 -6.61
CA PHE A 258 30.73 3.29 -6.76
C PHE A 258 31.11 1.94 -7.39
N GLY A 259 30.43 0.85 -7.03
CA GLY A 259 30.63 -0.47 -7.64
C GLY A 259 30.34 -0.47 -9.14
N GLY A 260 29.24 0.16 -9.56
CA GLY A 260 28.89 0.32 -10.98
C GLY A 260 29.92 1.15 -11.77
N ALA A 261 30.42 2.24 -11.17
CA ALA A 261 31.47 3.07 -11.77
C ALA A 261 32.79 2.30 -11.93
N ILE A 262 33.20 1.55 -10.90
CA ILE A 262 34.41 0.70 -10.95
C ILE A 262 34.27 -0.37 -12.03
N MET A 263 33.13 -1.06 -12.11
CA MET A 263 32.90 -2.07 -13.16
C MET A 263 32.92 -1.47 -14.56
N SER A 264 32.38 -0.27 -14.74
CA SER A 264 32.42 0.45 -16.02
C SER A 264 33.85 0.82 -16.42
N ILE A 265 34.65 1.29 -15.47
CA ILE A 265 36.08 1.56 -15.69
C ILE A 265 36.82 0.27 -16.06
N LEU A 266 36.58 -0.85 -15.38
CA LEU A 266 37.22 -2.13 -15.67
C LEU A 266 36.89 -2.64 -17.07
N VAL A 267 35.64 -2.49 -17.53
CA VAL A 267 35.23 -2.84 -18.90
C VAL A 267 35.96 -1.98 -19.93
N ILE A 268 36.05 -0.66 -19.69
CA ILE A 268 36.79 0.25 -20.59
C ILE A 268 38.27 -0.11 -20.62
N VAL A 269 38.90 -0.38 -19.47
CA VAL A 269 40.30 -0.78 -19.38
C VAL A 269 40.53 -2.11 -20.11
N ALA A 270 39.67 -3.11 -19.89
CA ALA A 270 39.76 -4.40 -20.57
C ALA A 270 39.60 -4.26 -22.09
N PHE A 271 38.68 -3.40 -22.55
CA PHE A 271 38.50 -3.08 -23.98
C PHE A 271 39.75 -2.42 -24.57
N VAL A 272 40.35 -1.44 -23.87
CA VAL A 272 41.58 -0.77 -24.31
C VAL A 272 42.75 -1.75 -24.38
N ILE A 273 42.94 -2.61 -23.38
CA ILE A 273 43.98 -3.64 -23.37
C ILE A 273 43.79 -4.61 -24.54
N ARG A 274 42.56 -5.11 -24.75
CA ARG A 274 42.23 -6.00 -25.87
C ARG A 274 42.55 -5.35 -27.22
N ARG A 275 42.15 -4.10 -27.41
CA ARG A 275 42.41 -3.35 -28.64
C ARG A 275 43.91 -3.16 -28.89
N ARG A 276 44.69 -2.85 -27.85
CA ARG A 276 46.15 -2.72 -27.95
C ARG A 276 46.83 -4.04 -28.32
N ARG A 277 46.44 -5.15 -27.70
CA ARG A 277 46.97 -6.48 -28.03
C ARG A 277 46.68 -6.89 -29.47
N MET A 278 45.45 -6.66 -29.96
CA MET A 278 45.11 -6.95 -31.35
C MET A 278 45.91 -6.09 -32.33
N ALA A 279 46.16 -4.81 -32.01
CA ALA A 279 46.99 -3.93 -32.84
C ALA A 279 48.50 -4.23 -32.77
N GLN A 280 48.97 -4.93 -31.74
CA GLN A 280 50.34 -5.46 -31.69
C GLN A 280 50.45 -6.73 -32.53
N ALA A 281 49.53 -7.68 -32.34
CA ALA A 281 49.47 -8.92 -33.13
C ALA A 281 49.33 -8.64 -34.64
N ALA A 282 48.51 -7.66 -35.03
CA ALA A 282 48.39 -7.26 -36.44
C ALA A 282 49.70 -6.70 -37.03
N ARG A 283 50.46 -5.93 -36.24
CA ARG A 283 51.77 -5.42 -36.67
C ARG A 283 52.81 -6.51 -36.78
N GLU A 284 52.80 -7.45 -35.84
CA GLU A 284 53.66 -8.64 -35.90
C GLU A 284 53.35 -9.48 -37.15
N TRP A 285 52.07 -9.71 -37.46
CA TRP A 285 51.65 -10.39 -38.69
C TRP A 285 52.04 -9.64 -39.96
N GLU A 286 51.87 -8.31 -40.01
CA GLU A 286 52.33 -7.49 -41.14
C GLU A 286 53.85 -7.59 -41.34
N TRP A 287 54.64 -7.62 -40.25
CA TRP A 287 56.08 -7.80 -40.32
C TRP A 287 56.48 -9.21 -40.80
N GLU A 288 55.82 -10.26 -40.31
CA GLU A 288 56.05 -11.64 -40.75
C GLU A 288 55.68 -11.84 -42.22
N GLU A 289 54.56 -11.27 -42.68
CA GLU A 289 54.14 -11.33 -44.08
C GLU A 289 55.07 -10.52 -44.99
N PHE A 290 55.51 -9.34 -44.54
CA PHE A 290 56.52 -8.55 -45.24
C PHE A 290 57.84 -9.33 -45.38
N ASP A 291 58.35 -9.92 -44.31
CA ASP A 291 59.61 -10.67 -44.31
C ASP A 291 59.53 -11.93 -45.18
N ASP A 292 58.42 -12.68 -45.13
CA ASP A 292 58.21 -13.83 -46.01
C ASP A 292 58.07 -13.41 -47.48
N SER A 293 57.36 -12.31 -47.77
CA SER A 293 57.25 -11.77 -49.13
C SER A 293 58.61 -11.34 -49.70
N MET A 294 59.43 -10.66 -48.89
CA MET A 294 60.79 -10.26 -49.22
C MET A 294 61.69 -11.48 -49.43
N SER A 295 61.58 -12.49 -48.56
CA SER A 295 62.30 -13.77 -48.68
C SER A 295 61.92 -14.55 -49.94
N ARG A 296 60.64 -14.57 -50.33
CA ARG A 296 60.19 -15.14 -51.62
C ARG A 296 60.76 -14.37 -52.80
N GLN A 297 60.68 -13.04 -52.79
CA GLN A 297 61.25 -12.20 -53.86
C GLN A 297 62.76 -12.36 -54.00
N LEU A 298 63.49 -12.52 -52.89
CA LEU A 298 64.94 -12.77 -52.88
C LEU A 298 65.29 -14.17 -53.38
N ARG A 299 64.47 -15.20 -53.10
CA ARG A 299 64.63 -16.55 -53.68
C ARG A 299 64.39 -16.58 -55.18
N ASP A 300 63.38 -15.83 -55.65
CA ASP A 300 63.01 -15.76 -57.07
C ASP A 300 63.79 -14.67 -57.82
N TRP A 301 64.74 -13.98 -57.15
CA TRP A 301 65.53 -12.92 -57.75
C TRP A 301 66.50 -13.52 -58.78
N PRO A 302 66.43 -13.11 -60.06
CA PRO A 302 67.28 -13.69 -61.09
C PRO A 302 68.74 -13.32 -60.82
N HIS A 303 69.54 -14.30 -60.40
CA HIS A 303 70.99 -14.20 -60.37
C HIS A 303 71.48 -14.07 -61.82
N ARG A 304 72.04 -12.91 -62.18
CA ARG A 304 72.76 -12.68 -63.44
C ARG A 304 74.25 -12.92 -63.25
#